data_AF-A0A8H3LHL2-F1
#
_entry.id   AF-A0A8H3LHL2-F1
#
_cell.length_a   1.000
_cell.length_b   1.000
_cell.length_c   1.000
_cell.angle_alpha   90.00
_cell.angle_beta   90.00
_cell.angle_gamma   90.00
#
_symmetry.space_group_name_H-M   'P 1'
#
loop_
_entity.id
_entity.type
_entity.pdbx_description
1 polymer ?
#
loop_
_entity_poly.entity_id
_entity_poly.type
_entity_poly.pdbx_seq_one_letter_code
_entity_poly.pdbx_strand_id
1 'polypeptide(L)'
;MGIVERYNRTLREKCGLSQDTSDLLLPITERSQVWMKNLLLVIEDINNSLTRQISMTPAVAIGKEIVIAMPSKLRDGPMGYDEKQLDYNILVRYLLEPGKLEGGRRQPEI
;
A
#
# COMPACT_ATOMS: atom_id res chain seq x y z
N MET A 1 -2.20 -2.06 -11.04
CA MET A 1 -1.04 -2.62 -10.31
C MET A 1 -1.50 -3.01 -8.92
N GLY A 2 -1.62 -4.32 -8.70
CA GLY A 2 -2.19 -4.93 -7.50
C GLY A 2 -1.31 -4.80 -6.27
N ILE A 3 -1.84 -5.23 -5.12
CA ILE A 3 -1.17 -5.13 -3.81
C ILE A 3 0.15 -5.90 -3.81
N VAL A 4 0.15 -7.14 -4.32
CA VAL A 4 1.34 -7.99 -4.39
C VAL A 4 2.41 -7.40 -5.31
N GLU A 5 2.02 -6.85 -6.46
CA GLU A 5 2.95 -6.23 -7.40
C GLU A 5 3.62 -4.98 -6.81
N ARG A 6 2.86 -4.17 -6.06
CA ARG A 6 3.42 -3.00 -5.35
C ARG A 6 4.41 -3.43 -4.28
N TYR A 7 4.09 -4.45 -3.48
CA TYR A 7 4.99 -5.00 -2.49
C TYR A 7 6.28 -5.53 -3.13
N ASN A 8 6.16 -6.37 -4.16
CA ASN A 8 7.31 -6.95 -4.87
C ASN A 8 8.20 -5.87 -5.48
N ARG A 9 7.62 -4.79 -6.03
CA ARG A 9 8.40 -3.65 -6.51
C ARG A 9 9.17 -2.98 -5.38
N THR A 10 8.52 -2.65 -4.26
CA THR A 10 9.19 -2.02 -3.11
C THR A 10 10.30 -2.90 -2.53
N LEU A 11 10.06 -4.21 -2.44
CA LEU A 11 11.06 -5.18 -1.99
C LEU A 11 12.30 -5.16 -2.92
N ARG A 12 12.07 -5.18 -4.24
CA ARG A 12 13.13 -5.14 -5.25
C ARG A 12 13.91 -3.82 -5.20
N GLU A 13 13.22 -2.69 -5.08
CA GLU A 13 13.87 -1.36 -5.00
C GLU A 13 14.78 -1.26 -3.77
N LYS A 14 14.32 -1.74 -2.61
CA LYS A 14 15.11 -1.71 -1.37
C LYS A 14 16.28 -2.71 -1.37
N CYS A 15 16.07 -3.94 -1.86
CA CYS A 15 17.13 -4.95 -1.89
C CYS A 15 18.15 -4.70 -3.02
N GLY A 16 17.68 -4.17 -4.16
CA GLY A 16 18.49 -4.00 -5.38
C GLY A 16 19.69 -3.08 -5.19
N LEU A 17 19.49 -1.95 -4.50
CA LEU A 17 20.57 -0.97 -4.26
C LEU A 17 21.81 -1.59 -3.58
N SER A 18 21.60 -2.42 -2.56
CA SER A 18 22.69 -3.07 -1.85
C SER A 18 23.33 -4.22 -2.62
N GLN A 19 22.56 -4.91 -3.46
CA GLN A 19 23.07 -5.96 -4.34
C GLN A 19 23.94 -5.35 -5.45
N ASP A 20 23.45 -4.31 -6.13
CA ASP A 20 24.17 -3.60 -7.19
C ASP A 20 25.52 -3.06 -6.68
N THR A 21 25.54 -2.49 -5.48
CA THR A 21 26.77 -1.98 -4.85
C THR A 21 27.76 -3.11 -4.53
N SER A 22 27.26 -4.26 -4.06
CA SER A 22 28.11 -5.41 -3.73
C SER A 22 28.65 -6.11 -4.98
N ASP A 23 27.83 -6.24 -6.03
CA ASP A 23 28.22 -6.87 -7.30
C ASP A 23 29.26 -6.02 -8.06
N LEU A 24 29.24 -4.69 -7.94
CA LEU A 24 30.28 -3.81 -8.50
C LEU A 24 31.67 -4.02 -7.88
N LEU A 25 31.73 -4.55 -6.66
CA LEU A 25 32.98 -4.81 -5.94
C LEU A 25 33.51 -6.23 -6.15
N LEU A 26 32.69 -7.11 -6.75
CA LEU A 26 33.04 -8.50 -6.98
C LEU A 26 33.53 -8.72 -8.43
N PRO A 27 34.38 -9.73 -8.65
CA PRO A 27 34.67 -10.19 -10.00
C PRO A 27 33.38 -10.61 -10.72
N ILE A 28 33.33 -10.42 -12.05
CA ILE A 28 32.15 -10.78 -12.89
C ILE A 28 31.74 -12.26 -12.73
N THR A 29 32.67 -13.12 -12.30
CA THR A 29 32.46 -14.56 -12.09
C THR A 29 31.74 -14.88 -10.78
N GLU A 30 31.68 -13.95 -9.84
CA GLU A 30 31.14 -14.14 -8.50
C GLU A 30 29.84 -13.34 -8.32
N ARG A 31 28.86 -13.93 -7.65
CA ARG A 31 27.60 -13.26 -7.31
C ARG A 31 27.58 -12.97 -5.82
N SER A 32 27.26 -11.74 -5.46
CA SER A 32 27.06 -11.39 -4.06
C SER A 32 25.87 -12.17 -3.48
N GLN A 33 26.07 -12.74 -2.29
CA GLN A 33 25.01 -13.30 -1.45
C GLN A 33 24.47 -12.28 -0.42
N VAL A 34 24.92 -11.02 -0.51
CA VAL A 34 24.58 -9.95 0.43
C VAL A 34 23.07 -9.67 0.42
N TRP A 35 22.39 -9.89 -0.71
CA TRP A 35 20.92 -9.81 -0.79
C TRP A 35 20.21 -10.71 0.23
N MET A 36 20.74 -11.87 0.64
CA MET A 36 20.08 -12.73 1.63
C MET A 36 20.04 -12.08 3.02
N LYS A 37 21.15 -11.46 3.44
CA LYS A 37 21.24 -10.74 4.72
C LYS A 37 20.39 -9.47 4.68
N ASN A 38 20.44 -8.75 3.56
CA ASN A 38 19.67 -7.52 3.38
C ASN A 38 18.18 -7.78 3.26
N LEU A 39 17.76 -8.92 2.70
CA LEU A 39 16.34 -9.27 2.56
C LEU A 39 15.64 -9.30 3.92
N LEU A 40 16.25 -9.93 4.92
CA LEU A 40 15.69 -9.98 6.28
C LEU A 40 15.54 -8.58 6.88
N LEU A 41 16.60 -7.76 6.78
CA LEU A 41 16.59 -6.38 7.27
C LEU A 41 15.54 -5.52 6.54
N VAL A 42 15.40 -5.68 5.22
CA VAL A 42 14.42 -4.96 4.42
C VAL A 42 12.99 -5.38 4.75
N ILE A 43 12.74 -6.67 4.98
CA ILE A 43 11.42 -7.16 5.40
C ILE A 43 11.06 -6.60 6.79
N GLU A 44 12.00 -6.65 7.73
CA GLU A 44 11.83 -6.09 9.06
C GLU A 44 11.53 -4.58 8.98
N ASP A 45 12.29 -3.85 8.18
CA ASP A 45 12.08 -2.43 7.94
C ASP A 45 10.71 -2.14 7.31
N ILE A 46 10.30 -2.86 6.25
CA ILE A 46 8.98 -2.67 5.63
C ILE A 46 7.85 -2.90 6.64
N ASN A 47 7.96 -3.92 7.48
CA ASN A 47 6.91 -4.28 8.44
C ASN A 47 6.84 -3.33 9.65
N ASN A 48 7.96 -2.71 10.02
CA ASN A 48 8.08 -1.83 11.18
C ASN A 48 8.19 -0.33 10.82
N SER A 49 8.28 0.01 9.54
CA SER A 49 8.24 1.39 9.04
C SER A 49 6.85 1.98 9.14
N LEU A 50 6.77 3.25 9.54
CA LEU A 50 5.53 4.02 9.43
C LEU A 50 5.13 4.15 7.96
N THR A 51 3.95 3.66 7.63
CA THR A 51 3.42 3.76 6.28
C THR A 51 2.63 5.06 6.14
N ARG A 52 3.03 5.93 5.21
CA ARG A 52 2.38 7.24 4.95
C ARG A 52 0.86 7.14 4.80
N GLN A 53 0.37 6.05 4.22
CA GLN A 53 -1.05 5.90 3.91
C GLN A 53 -1.91 5.57 5.14
N ILE A 54 -1.38 4.91 6.17
CA ILE A 54 -2.15 4.48 7.35
C ILE A 54 -1.64 5.11 8.65
N SER A 55 -0.56 5.89 8.58
CA SER A 55 0.12 6.53 9.72
C SER A 55 0.46 5.55 10.85
N MET A 56 0.66 4.28 10.52
CA MET A 56 1.03 3.22 11.45
C MET A 56 1.94 2.20 10.74
N THR A 57 2.55 1.32 11.51
CA THR A 57 3.37 0.24 10.97
C THR A 57 2.48 -0.93 10.55
N PRO A 58 2.81 -1.65 9.46
CA PRO A 58 2.08 -2.86 9.07
C PRO A 58 1.99 -3.90 10.18
N ALA A 59 3.04 -4.07 10.98
CA ALA A 59 3.07 -4.97 12.13
C ALA A 59 2.02 -4.63 13.20
N VAL A 60 1.67 -3.36 13.36
CA VAL A 60 0.57 -2.93 14.26
C VAL A 60 -0.77 -3.03 13.55
N ALA A 61 -0.83 -2.70 12.25
CA ALA A 61 -2.06 -2.71 11.47
C ALA A 61 -2.69 -4.10 11.34
N ILE A 62 -1.87 -5.17 11.24
CA ILE A 62 -2.35 -6.55 11.07
C ILE A 62 -3.23 -7.04 12.24
N GLY A 63 -3.02 -6.50 13.44
CA GLY A 63 -3.80 -6.84 14.63
C GLY A 63 -5.09 -6.04 14.78
N LYS A 64 -5.38 -5.10 13.88
CA LYS A 64 -6.59 -4.27 13.94
C LYS A 64 -7.68 -4.84 13.04
N GLU A 65 -8.91 -4.84 13.53
CA GLU A 65 -10.09 -5.22 12.74
C GLU A 65 -10.33 -4.24 11.59
N ILE A 66 -10.08 -2.95 11.82
CA ILE A 66 -10.29 -1.88 10.84
C ILE A 66 -9.04 -0.99 10.81
N VAL A 67 -8.55 -0.76 9.59
CA VAL A 67 -7.44 0.16 9.30
C VAL A 67 -7.94 1.22 8.34
N ILE A 68 -8.00 2.47 8.79
CA ILE A 68 -8.40 3.60 7.96
C ILE A 68 -7.17 4.14 7.24
N ALA A 69 -7.21 4.14 5.92
CA ALA A 69 -6.18 4.73 5.07
C ALA A 69 -6.50 6.18 4.74
N MET A 70 -5.50 7.04 4.86
CA MET A 70 -5.49 8.37 4.26
C MET A 70 -5.54 8.24 2.72
N PRO A 71 -6.20 9.20 2.05
CA PRO A 71 -6.32 9.18 0.60
C PRO A 71 -4.92 9.30 -0.05
N SER A 72 -4.67 8.49 -1.09
CA SER A 72 -3.37 8.46 -1.77
C SER A 72 -3.12 9.69 -2.65
N LYS A 73 -4.18 10.42 -3.01
CA LYS A 73 -4.16 11.63 -3.83
C LYS A 73 -5.02 12.69 -3.14
N LEU A 74 -4.65 13.95 -3.27
CA LEU A 74 -5.57 15.05 -2.99
C LEU A 74 -6.80 14.88 -3.88
N ARG A 75 -8.00 15.00 -3.29
CA ARG A 75 -9.24 15.03 -4.06
C ARG A 75 -9.30 16.38 -4.77
N ASP A 76 -9.54 16.34 -6.07
CA ASP A 76 -9.78 17.52 -6.89
C ASP A 76 -11.25 17.46 -7.34
N GLY A 77 -12.10 18.28 -6.73
CA GLY A 77 -13.55 18.26 -6.98
C GLY A 77 -14.35 19.17 -6.03
N PRO A 78 -15.60 19.52 -6.37
CA PRO A 78 -16.44 20.48 -5.64
C PRO A 78 -16.96 19.96 -4.28
N MET A 79 -16.56 18.74 -3.90
CA MET A 79 -17.09 18.01 -2.76
C MET A 79 -16.21 18.31 -1.52
N GLY A 80 -16.83 18.88 -0.48
CA GLY A 80 -16.15 19.54 0.64
C GLY A 80 -15.29 18.62 1.53
N TYR A 81 -14.30 19.24 2.18
CA TYR A 81 -13.28 18.58 3.02
C TYR A 81 -13.84 17.86 4.27
N ASP A 82 -15.09 18.13 4.66
CA ASP A 82 -15.69 17.73 5.95
C ASP A 82 -16.80 16.66 5.83
N GLU A 83 -16.89 15.93 4.72
CA GLU A 83 -17.87 14.85 4.61
C GLU A 83 -17.58 13.73 5.61
N LYS A 84 -18.59 13.38 6.42
CA LYS A 84 -18.51 12.24 7.33
C LYS A 84 -18.23 10.97 6.51
N GLN A 85 -17.14 10.28 6.84
CA GLN A 85 -16.91 8.93 6.32
C GLN A 85 -18.10 8.06 6.67
N LEU A 86 -18.71 7.45 5.65
CA LEU A 86 -19.79 6.51 5.84
C LEU A 86 -19.24 5.24 6.49
N ASP A 87 -19.94 4.79 7.53
CA ASP A 87 -19.63 3.53 8.19
C ASP A 87 -19.78 2.37 7.19
N TYR A 88 -18.95 1.34 7.35
CA TYR A 88 -18.79 0.22 6.42
C TYR A 88 -20.11 -0.52 6.18
N ASN A 89 -20.98 -0.55 7.18
CA ASN A 89 -22.27 -1.25 7.14
C ASN A 89 -23.42 -0.42 6.55
N ILE A 90 -23.18 0.80 6.08
CA ILE A 90 -24.24 1.66 5.53
C ILE A 90 -24.50 1.30 4.06
N LEU A 91 -25.76 0.97 3.75
CA LEU A 91 -26.24 0.82 2.37
C LEU A 91 -26.30 2.20 1.70
N VAL A 92 -25.46 2.41 0.69
CA VAL A 92 -25.42 3.66 -0.08
C VAL A 92 -26.22 3.46 -1.37
N ARG A 93 -27.12 4.39 -1.68
CA ARG A 93 -27.74 4.50 -3.01
C ARG A 93 -26.97 5.54 -3.80
N TYR A 94 -26.43 5.15 -4.96
CA TYR A 94 -25.79 6.10 -5.87
C TYR A 94 -26.79 6.48 -6.95
N LEU A 95 -26.83 7.76 -7.33
CA LEU A 95 -27.60 8.21 -8.47
C LEU A 95 -26.69 8.16 -9.70
N LEU A 96 -26.79 7.08 -10.49
CA LEU A 96 -26.08 6.99 -11.77
C LEU A 96 -26.68 7.92 -12.82
N GLU A 97 -28.00 8.12 -12.79
CA GLU A 97 -28.75 9.00 -13.70
C GLU A 97 -29.92 9.69 -12.96
N PRO A 98 -30.33 10.91 -13.34
CA PRO A 98 -31.50 11.58 -12.76
C PRO A 98 -32.74 10.69 -12.88
N GLY A 99 -33.31 10.28 -11.74
CA GLY A 99 -34.57 9.54 -11.70
C GLY A 99 -34.50 8.01 -11.65
N LYS A 100 -33.30 7.40 -11.65
CA LYS A 100 -33.14 5.94 -11.39
C LYS A 100 -32.33 5.70 -10.12
N LEU A 101 -33.01 5.22 -9.07
CA LEU A 101 -32.39 4.81 -7.82
C LEU A 101 -32.12 3.31 -7.85
N GLU A 102 -30.85 2.93 -8.06
CA GLU A 102 -30.41 1.54 -7.88
C GLU A 102 -29.53 1.48 -6.61
N GLY A 103 -29.94 0.64 -5.65
CA GLY A 103 -29.29 0.53 -4.35
C GLY A 103 -28.62 -0.83 -4.20
N GLY A 104 -27.32 -0.84 -3.90
CA GLY A 104 -26.53 -2.05 -3.69
C GLY A 104 -25.38 -1.81 -2.71
N ARG A 105 -24.83 -2.89 -2.15
CA ARG A 105 -23.65 -2.83 -1.28
C ARG A 105 -22.46 -2.25 -2.07
N ARG A 106 -21.61 -1.45 -1.42
CA ARG A 106 -20.32 -1.02 -1.99
C ARG A 106 -19.52 -2.26 -2.38
N GLN A 107 -19.35 -2.51 -3.68
CA GLN A 107 -18.30 -3.41 -4.14
C GLN A 107 -16.99 -2.63 -4.10
N PRO A 108 -15.90 -3.21 -3.57
CA PRO A 108 -14.60 -2.59 -3.66
C PRO A 108 -14.20 -2.55 -5.15
N GLU A 109 -14.01 -1.35 -5.69
CA GLU A 109 -13.38 -1.19 -7.00
C GLU A 109 -11.96 -1.79 -6.95
N ILE A 110 -11.70 -2.73 -7.86
CA ILE A 110 -10.43 -3.48 -8.02
C ILE A 110 -9.46 -2.67 -8.88
#